data_AF-A0A8H9HP18-F1
#
_entry.id   AF-A0A8H9HP18-F1
#
_cell.length_a   1.000
_cell.length_b   1.000
_cell.length_c   1.000
_cell.angle_alpha   90.00
_cell.angle_beta   90.00
_cell.angle_gamma   90.00
#
_symmetry.space_group_name_H-M   'P 1'
#
loop_
_entity.id
_entity.type
_entity.pdbx_description
1 polymer ?
#
loop_
_entity_poly.entity_id
_entity_poly.type
_entity_poly.pdbx_seq_one_letter_code
_entity_poly.pdbx_strand_id
1 'polypeptide(L)'
;MTSSEDRPAADASPSFRLAFVPGVTPGKWVRVWQERLPGIPLTLVQVAAPEAPATLREGGADAGLVRLPVDGPGLSAIPLYTETTVVVVPKDHLLTALDEVPVEELAEELVLHPLDDPLDWEHPPGLPALERPATTADAIELVAAGVGLVAVPQSLARLHHRRDLTYLPLLDVPASRVALSWPEEHTTDLVDAFIGIVRGRTVNSTRGRLPPPAQPKGKAKAADAKPAPRKAAAKSAPGGKNARGTAGRPKGGKGTPGAKGAKRGKPRRRS
;
A
#
# COMPACT_ATOMS: atom_id res chain seq x y z
N MET A 1 -43.49 -38.46 25.57
CA MET A 1 -42.56 -37.82 26.53
C MET A 1 -41.26 -38.60 26.39
N THR A 2 -40.32 -38.19 25.56
CA THR A 2 -39.47 -37.02 25.77
C THR A 2 -39.18 -36.30 24.45
N SER A 3 -39.47 -35.00 24.43
CA SER A 3 -39.01 -34.06 23.43
C SER A 3 -37.48 -34.09 23.37
N SER A 4 -36.91 -34.34 22.20
CA SER A 4 -35.51 -34.04 21.93
C SER A 4 -35.49 -32.62 21.41
N GLU A 5 -35.18 -31.66 22.29
CA GLU A 5 -34.98 -30.26 21.93
C GLU A 5 -33.85 -30.13 20.92
N ASP A 6 -34.21 -29.60 19.77
CA ASP A 6 -33.34 -29.08 18.73
C ASP A 6 -32.51 -27.94 19.33
N ARG A 7 -31.20 -28.15 19.44
CA ARG A 7 -30.26 -27.14 19.94
C ARG A 7 -29.90 -26.26 18.75
N PRO A 8 -30.30 -24.97 18.71
CA PRO A 8 -29.92 -24.11 17.60
C PRO A 8 -28.39 -24.04 17.53
N ALA A 9 -27.84 -24.32 16.35
CA ALA A 9 -26.45 -24.05 16.02
C ALA A 9 -26.19 -22.59 16.39
N ALA A 10 -25.25 -22.36 17.32
CA ALA A 10 -24.89 -21.02 17.75
C ALA A 10 -24.57 -20.17 16.52
N ASP A 11 -25.26 -19.03 16.39
CA ASP A 11 -24.94 -17.98 15.42
C ASP A 11 -23.45 -17.67 15.53
N ALA A 12 -22.66 -18.19 14.60
CA ALA A 12 -21.27 -17.82 14.48
C ALA A 12 -21.27 -16.33 14.17
N SER A 13 -20.87 -15.51 15.14
CA SER A 13 -20.80 -14.07 14.94
C SER A 13 -19.97 -13.80 13.68
N PRO A 14 -20.46 -12.96 12.76
CA PRO A 14 -19.77 -12.73 11.50
C PRO A 14 -18.36 -12.24 11.80
N SER A 15 -17.37 -12.84 11.14
CA SER A 15 -15.96 -12.46 11.25
C SER A 15 -15.35 -12.38 9.85
N PHE A 16 -14.24 -11.65 9.71
CA PHE A 16 -13.55 -11.48 8.43
C PHE A 16 -12.07 -11.82 8.59
N ARG A 17 -11.58 -12.81 7.85
CA ARG A 17 -10.17 -13.24 7.83
C ARG A 17 -9.49 -12.65 6.61
N LEU A 18 -8.48 -11.82 6.86
CA LEU A 18 -7.67 -11.20 5.83
C LEU A 18 -6.27 -11.81 5.84
N ALA A 19 -5.96 -12.59 4.80
CA ALA A 19 -4.61 -13.06 4.56
C ALA A 19 -3.72 -11.91 4.09
N PHE A 20 -2.43 -11.94 4.42
CA PHE A 20 -1.45 -11.01 3.87
C PHE A 20 -0.06 -11.65 3.79
N VAL A 21 0.65 -11.35 2.70
CA VAL A 21 2.00 -11.86 2.43
C VAL A 21 3.08 -10.93 3.00
N PRO A 22 4.33 -11.40 3.19
CA PRO A 22 5.44 -10.57 3.64
C PRO A 22 5.62 -9.28 2.81
N GLY A 23 5.97 -8.19 3.51
CA GLY A 23 6.15 -6.85 2.93
C GLY A 23 4.85 -6.07 2.75
N VAL A 24 3.69 -6.71 2.75
CA VAL A 24 2.41 -6.02 2.60
C VAL A 24 1.88 -5.57 3.96
N THR A 25 1.56 -4.28 4.10
CA THR A 25 1.08 -3.71 5.37
C THR A 25 -0.44 -3.50 5.35
N PRO A 26 -1.24 -4.33 6.06
CA PRO A 26 -2.70 -4.23 6.05
C PRO A 26 -3.27 -3.08 6.89
N GLY A 27 -2.45 -2.47 7.76
CA GLY A 27 -2.90 -1.63 8.87
C GLY A 27 -3.86 -0.49 8.49
N LYS A 28 -3.64 0.16 7.34
CA LYS A 28 -4.54 1.22 6.83
C LYS A 28 -5.96 0.71 6.64
N TRP A 29 -6.14 -0.44 5.98
CA TRP A 29 -7.45 -0.99 5.66
C TRP A 29 -8.11 -1.63 6.88
N VAL A 30 -7.32 -2.26 7.75
CA VAL A 30 -7.80 -2.81 9.02
C VAL A 30 -8.38 -1.72 9.91
N ARG A 31 -7.70 -0.57 10.02
CA ARG A 31 -8.21 0.58 10.77
C ARG A 31 -9.57 1.04 10.24
N VAL A 32 -9.67 1.23 8.91
CA VAL A 32 -10.93 1.67 8.29
C VAL A 32 -12.04 0.62 8.43
N TRP A 33 -11.70 -0.68 8.43
CA TRP A 33 -12.65 -1.75 8.73
C TRP A 33 -13.21 -1.65 10.14
N GLN A 34 -12.34 -1.55 11.15
CA GLN A 34 -12.74 -1.42 12.55
C GLN A 34 -13.61 -0.18 12.80
N GLU A 35 -13.32 0.93 12.12
CA GLU A 35 -14.12 2.16 12.20
C GLU A 35 -15.52 2.00 11.57
N ARG A 36 -15.66 1.20 10.50
CA ARG A 36 -16.92 1.05 9.74
C ARG A 36 -17.78 -0.12 10.20
N LEU A 37 -17.16 -1.19 10.68
CA LEU A 37 -17.79 -2.45 11.05
C LEU A 37 -17.31 -2.88 12.45
N PRO A 38 -17.56 -2.06 13.50
CA PRO A 38 -17.04 -2.31 14.85
C PRO A 38 -17.57 -3.61 15.48
N GLY A 39 -18.70 -4.13 14.99
CA GLY A 39 -19.28 -5.40 15.44
C GLY A 39 -18.77 -6.65 14.71
N ILE A 40 -17.89 -6.50 13.71
CA ILE A 40 -17.40 -7.61 12.89
C ILE A 40 -15.87 -7.68 13.03
N PRO A 41 -15.34 -8.60 13.87
CA PRO A 41 -13.91 -8.71 14.07
C PRO A 41 -13.19 -9.06 12.76
N LEU A 42 -12.07 -8.40 12.51
CA LEU A 42 -11.14 -8.71 11.43
C LEU A 42 -9.91 -9.40 11.99
N THR A 43 -9.66 -10.63 11.54
CA THR A 43 -8.49 -11.43 11.90
C THR A 43 -7.47 -11.38 10.78
N LEU A 44 -6.22 -11.05 11.11
CA LEU A 44 -5.11 -11.07 10.17
C LEU A 44 -4.45 -12.45 10.16
N VAL A 45 -4.23 -13.00 8.96
CA VAL A 45 -3.57 -14.29 8.75
C VAL A 45 -2.31 -14.05 7.92
N GLN A 46 -1.14 -14.21 8.52
CA GLN A 46 0.11 -14.09 7.76
C GLN A 46 0.35 -15.41 7.01
N VAL A 47 0.65 -15.31 5.71
CA VAL A 47 0.84 -16.47 4.83
C VAL A 47 2.10 -16.28 4.01
N ALA A 48 2.82 -17.36 3.69
CA ALA A 48 3.90 -17.26 2.72
C ALA A 48 3.34 -16.84 1.36
N ALA A 49 4.10 -16.04 0.60
CA ALA A 49 3.69 -15.60 -0.73
C ALA A 49 3.25 -16.76 -1.66
N PRO A 50 4.01 -17.87 -1.78
CA PRO A 50 3.60 -19.00 -2.64
C PRO A 50 2.35 -19.75 -2.14
N GLU A 51 2.05 -19.68 -0.84
CA GLU A 51 0.91 -20.40 -0.23
C GLU A 51 -0.40 -19.60 -0.28
N ALA A 52 -0.31 -18.30 -0.54
CA ALA A 52 -1.46 -17.39 -0.45
C ALA A 52 -2.61 -17.76 -1.41
N PRO A 53 -2.38 -18.14 -2.69
CA PRO A 53 -3.47 -18.55 -3.57
C PRO A 53 -4.20 -19.80 -3.08
N ALA A 54 -3.47 -20.81 -2.60
CA ALA A 54 -4.05 -22.03 -2.04
C ALA A 54 -4.88 -21.73 -0.78
N THR A 55 -4.32 -20.92 0.13
CA THR A 55 -5.00 -20.49 1.37
C THR A 55 -6.34 -19.82 1.09
N LEU A 56 -6.44 -19.00 0.05
CA LEU A 56 -7.69 -18.35 -0.33
C LEU A 56 -8.70 -19.36 -0.89
N ARG A 57 -8.27 -20.24 -1.81
CA ARG A 57 -9.15 -21.25 -2.41
C ARG A 57 -9.70 -22.26 -1.41
N GLU A 58 -8.88 -22.64 -0.43
CA GLU A 58 -9.25 -23.60 0.62
C GLU A 58 -10.11 -22.95 1.73
N GLY A 59 -10.43 -21.66 1.60
CA GLY A 59 -11.23 -20.94 2.60
C GLY A 59 -10.47 -20.71 3.91
N GLY A 60 -9.13 -20.71 3.88
CA GLY A 60 -8.29 -20.33 5.02
C GLY A 60 -8.39 -18.84 5.37
N ALA A 61 -8.76 -18.01 4.38
CA ALA A 61 -9.11 -16.60 4.56
C ALA A 61 -10.20 -16.18 3.57
N ASP A 62 -10.90 -15.09 3.88
CA ASP A 62 -12.03 -14.60 3.07
C ASP A 62 -11.56 -13.65 1.95
N ALA A 63 -10.43 -12.98 2.18
CA ALA A 63 -9.68 -12.23 1.17
C ALA A 63 -8.20 -12.19 1.53
N GLY A 64 -7.34 -11.81 0.58
CA GLY A 64 -5.90 -11.77 0.74
C GLY A 64 -5.26 -10.54 0.11
N LEU A 65 -4.31 -9.94 0.80
CA LEU A 65 -3.39 -8.97 0.24
C LEU A 65 -2.15 -9.71 -0.26
N VAL A 66 -2.13 -9.95 -1.56
CA VAL A 66 -1.21 -10.89 -2.22
C VAL A 66 -0.40 -10.20 -3.31
N ARG A 67 0.62 -10.87 -3.82
CA ARG A 67 1.38 -10.43 -4.98
C ARG A 67 0.82 -11.09 -6.23
N LEU A 68 0.80 -10.35 -7.34
CA LEU A 68 0.48 -10.89 -8.65
C LEU A 68 1.75 -11.42 -9.32
N PRO A 69 1.64 -12.43 -10.20
CA PRO A 69 0.40 -13.12 -10.59
C PRO A 69 -0.17 -14.01 -9.47
N VAL A 70 -1.50 -14.11 -9.39
CA VAL A 70 -2.15 -15.17 -8.62
C VAL A 70 -2.45 -16.30 -9.59
N ASP A 71 -1.63 -17.35 -9.57
CA ASP A 71 -1.74 -18.43 -10.54
C ASP A 71 -3.01 -19.26 -10.31
N GLY A 72 -3.78 -19.47 -11.38
CA GLY A 72 -4.90 -20.43 -11.45
C GLY A 72 -6.31 -19.81 -11.41
N PRO A 73 -7.32 -20.52 -11.96
CA PRO A 73 -8.71 -20.07 -12.00
C PRO A 73 -9.33 -19.94 -10.59
N GLY A 74 -10.45 -19.21 -10.50
CA GLY A 74 -11.29 -19.12 -9.29
C GLY A 74 -10.92 -18.03 -8.30
N LEU A 75 -9.90 -17.20 -8.58
CA LEU A 75 -9.58 -16.02 -7.77
C LEU A 75 -9.85 -14.74 -8.55
N SER A 76 -10.66 -13.86 -7.95
CA SER A 76 -10.80 -12.47 -8.38
C SER A 76 -9.69 -11.63 -7.76
N ALA A 77 -9.13 -10.68 -8.51
CA ALA A 77 -8.09 -9.79 -8.02
C ALA A 77 -8.28 -8.33 -8.45
N ILE A 78 -7.98 -7.40 -7.54
CA ILE A 78 -7.93 -5.95 -7.79
C ILE A 78 -6.50 -5.48 -7.48
N PRO A 79 -5.73 -5.02 -8.49
CA PRO A 79 -4.44 -4.41 -8.26
C PRO A 79 -4.55 -3.15 -7.38
N LEU A 80 -3.66 -3.00 -6.42
CA LEU A 80 -3.66 -1.91 -5.44
C LEU A 80 -2.54 -0.92 -5.73
N TYR A 81 -1.32 -1.42 -5.84
CA TYR A 81 -0.13 -0.64 -6.16
C TYR A 81 0.96 -1.52 -6.74
N THR A 82 1.89 -0.90 -7.46
CA THR A 82 3.12 -1.50 -7.93
C THR A 82 4.26 -1.06 -7.02
N GLU A 83 5.14 -1.98 -6.67
CA GLU A 83 6.32 -1.71 -5.87
C GLU A 83 7.55 -1.55 -6.75
N THR A 84 8.39 -0.60 -6.39
CA THR A 84 9.73 -0.47 -6.97
C THR A 84 10.57 -1.68 -6.58
N THR A 85 11.22 -2.27 -7.57
CA THR A 85 12.26 -3.28 -7.36
C THR A 85 13.56 -2.59 -6.98
N VAL A 86 14.23 -3.13 -5.97
CA VAL A 86 15.50 -2.61 -5.45
C VAL A 86 16.51 -3.74 -5.37
N VAL A 87 17.79 -3.43 -5.54
CA VAL A 87 18.88 -4.35 -5.20
C VAL A 87 19.34 -4.05 -3.78
N VAL A 88 19.46 -5.09 -2.95
CA VAL A 88 20.01 -5.01 -1.59
C VAL A 88 21.50 -5.34 -1.66
N VAL A 89 22.31 -4.45 -1.09
CA VAL A 89 23.77 -4.50 -1.16
C VAL A 89 24.40 -4.13 0.19
N PRO A 90 25.63 -4.60 0.50
CA PRO A 90 26.43 -4.05 1.59
C PRO A 90 26.67 -2.55 1.43
N LYS A 91 26.74 -1.80 2.54
CA LYS A 91 26.91 -0.33 2.50
C LYS A 91 28.23 0.15 1.90
N ASP A 92 29.23 -0.72 1.82
CA ASP A 92 30.54 -0.48 1.22
C ASP A 92 30.66 -1.03 -0.21
N HIS A 93 29.57 -1.55 -0.78
CA HIS A 93 29.53 -2.07 -2.15
C HIS A 93 29.71 -0.96 -3.19
N LEU A 94 30.37 -1.25 -4.33
CA LEU A 94 30.66 -0.27 -5.39
C LEU A 94 29.39 0.39 -5.96
N LEU A 95 28.31 -0.38 -6.09
CA LEU A 95 27.01 0.11 -6.57
C LEU A 95 26.43 1.26 -5.73
N THR A 96 26.87 1.43 -4.48
CA THR A 96 26.44 2.56 -3.62
C THR A 96 26.90 3.93 -4.12
N ALA A 97 27.78 3.98 -5.13
CA ALA A 97 28.12 5.20 -5.84
C ALA A 97 27.00 5.70 -6.79
N LEU A 98 25.99 4.86 -7.06
CA LEU A 98 24.85 5.17 -7.93
C LEU A 98 23.60 5.48 -7.09
N ASP A 99 22.78 6.42 -7.57
CA ASP A 99 21.47 6.70 -6.99
C ASP A 99 20.40 5.69 -7.46
N GLU A 100 20.52 5.21 -8.69
CA GLU A 100 19.71 4.17 -9.32
C GLU A 100 20.64 3.23 -10.11
N VAL A 101 20.35 1.93 -10.08
CA VAL A 101 21.23 0.89 -10.65
C VAL A 101 20.57 0.35 -11.92
N PRO A 102 21.19 0.50 -13.11
CA PRO A 102 20.82 -0.25 -14.29
C PRO A 102 21.04 -1.76 -14.07
N VAL A 103 20.17 -2.62 -14.61
CA VAL A 103 20.28 -4.07 -14.41
C VAL A 103 21.59 -4.65 -14.94
N GLU A 104 22.20 -4.01 -15.93
CA GLU A 104 23.46 -4.39 -16.56
C GLU A 104 24.65 -4.32 -15.58
N GLU A 105 24.60 -3.43 -14.58
CA GLU A 105 25.61 -3.33 -13.53
C GLU A 105 25.66 -4.59 -12.64
N LEU A 106 24.62 -5.43 -12.68
CA LEU A 106 24.59 -6.70 -11.96
C LEU A 106 25.22 -7.85 -12.74
N ALA A 107 25.58 -7.68 -14.02
CA ALA A 107 25.99 -8.78 -14.91
C ALA A 107 27.20 -9.58 -14.41
N GLU A 108 28.13 -8.93 -13.70
CA GLU A 108 29.33 -9.57 -13.13
C GLU A 108 29.18 -9.90 -11.63
N GLU A 109 28.05 -9.55 -11.03
CA GLU A 109 27.78 -9.77 -9.60
C GLU A 109 27.09 -11.11 -9.38
N LEU A 110 27.35 -11.76 -8.23
CA LEU A 110 26.55 -12.92 -7.83
C LEU A 110 25.17 -12.44 -7.37
N VAL A 111 24.11 -12.84 -8.06
CA VAL A 111 22.74 -12.48 -7.70
C VAL A 111 22.00 -13.71 -7.16
N LEU A 112 21.47 -13.56 -5.94
CA LEU A 112 20.71 -14.58 -5.25
C LEU A 112 19.25 -14.53 -5.69
N HIS A 113 18.69 -15.69 -6.03
CA HIS A 113 17.28 -15.84 -6.39
C HIS A 113 16.60 -16.80 -5.39
N PRO A 114 15.95 -16.30 -4.33
CA PRO A 114 15.32 -17.16 -3.35
C PRO A 114 14.15 -17.95 -3.95
N LEU A 115 13.74 -19.05 -3.30
CA LEU A 115 12.61 -19.87 -3.80
C LEU A 115 11.25 -19.17 -3.68
N ASP A 116 11.14 -18.15 -2.83
CA ASP A 116 9.95 -17.32 -2.64
C ASP A 116 10.02 -15.97 -3.40
N ASP A 117 10.91 -15.85 -4.40
CA ASP A 117 11.10 -14.63 -5.20
C ASP A 117 9.76 -14.16 -5.83
N PRO A 118 9.27 -12.97 -5.47
CA PRO A 118 8.01 -12.44 -5.99
C PRO A 118 8.13 -11.76 -7.36
N LEU A 119 9.31 -11.73 -7.97
CA LEU A 119 9.58 -11.08 -9.24
C LEU A 119 9.52 -12.09 -10.39
N ASP A 120 8.72 -11.77 -11.41
CA ASP A 120 8.52 -12.62 -12.58
C ASP A 120 9.61 -12.33 -13.63
N TRP A 121 10.80 -12.90 -13.39
CA TRP A 121 11.97 -12.73 -14.27
C TRP A 121 11.85 -13.58 -15.54
N GLU A 122 11.95 -12.94 -16.71
CA GLU A 122 12.18 -13.66 -17.97
C GLU A 122 13.62 -14.20 -18.03
N HIS A 123 14.59 -13.36 -17.66
CA HIS A 123 15.99 -13.73 -17.49
C HIS A 123 16.53 -13.10 -16.21
N PRO A 124 16.80 -13.89 -15.16
CA PRO A 124 17.37 -13.37 -13.92
C PRO A 124 18.75 -12.74 -14.17
N PRO A 125 19.06 -11.55 -13.61
CA PRO A 125 20.31 -10.85 -13.86
C PRO A 125 21.48 -11.45 -13.06
N GLY A 126 22.69 -11.15 -13.50
CA GLY A 126 23.94 -11.50 -12.82
C GLY A 126 24.31 -12.99 -12.87
N LEU A 127 25.37 -13.32 -12.14
CA LEU A 127 25.89 -14.67 -12.03
C LEU A 127 25.03 -15.49 -11.06
N PRO A 128 24.52 -16.66 -11.46
CA PRO A 128 23.66 -17.46 -10.60
C PRO A 128 24.47 -18.07 -9.45
N ALA A 129 23.89 -18.06 -8.25
CA ALA A 129 24.39 -18.86 -7.13
C ALA A 129 24.26 -20.37 -7.41
N LEU A 130 25.20 -21.15 -6.88
CA LEU A 130 25.17 -22.63 -6.97
C LEU A 130 23.91 -23.21 -6.34
N GLU A 131 23.50 -22.64 -5.21
CA GLU A 131 22.29 -23.03 -4.48
C GLU A 131 21.41 -21.79 -4.26
N ARG A 132 20.10 -22.01 -4.39
CA ARG A 132 19.10 -20.96 -4.17
C ARG A 132 18.73 -20.90 -2.69
N PRO A 133 18.72 -19.70 -2.07
CA PRO A 133 18.22 -19.55 -0.71
C PRO A 133 16.75 -19.98 -0.61
N ALA A 134 16.35 -20.59 0.51
CA ALA A 134 14.98 -21.03 0.70
C ALA A 134 14.00 -19.86 0.75
N THR A 135 14.39 -18.77 1.42
CA THR A 135 13.56 -17.58 1.58
C THR A 135 14.31 -16.29 1.24
N THR A 136 13.56 -15.23 1.00
CA THR A 136 14.09 -13.87 0.82
C THR A 136 14.87 -13.41 2.07
N ALA A 137 14.45 -13.83 3.26
CA ALA A 137 15.18 -13.55 4.50
C ALA A 137 16.57 -14.21 4.49
N ASP A 138 16.65 -15.48 4.09
CA ASP A 138 17.93 -16.20 3.99
C ASP A 138 18.85 -15.56 2.94
N ALA A 139 18.30 -15.13 1.80
CA ALA A 139 19.06 -14.40 0.78
C ALA A 139 19.66 -13.11 1.35
N ILE A 140 18.90 -12.34 2.13
CA ILE A 140 19.38 -11.10 2.75
C ILE A 140 20.47 -11.36 3.80
N GLU A 141 20.39 -12.46 4.55
CA GLU A 141 21.47 -12.88 5.45
C GLU A 141 22.76 -13.22 4.68
N LEU A 142 22.65 -13.88 3.53
CA LEU A 142 23.80 -14.18 2.66
C LEU A 142 24.41 -12.91 2.05
N VAL A 143 23.59 -11.92 1.70
CA VAL A 143 24.07 -10.60 1.24
C VAL A 143 24.88 -9.91 2.34
N ALA A 144 24.39 -9.96 3.58
CA ALA A 144 25.13 -9.40 4.72
C ALA A 144 26.43 -10.13 5.03
N ALA A 145 26.51 -11.42 4.69
CA ALA A 145 27.75 -12.19 4.75
C ALA A 145 28.70 -11.93 3.56
N GLY A 146 28.32 -11.06 2.61
CA GLY A 146 29.11 -10.72 1.44
C GLY A 146 29.13 -11.80 0.35
N VAL A 147 28.16 -12.72 0.36
CA VAL A 147 28.09 -13.83 -0.61
C VAL A 147 27.65 -13.35 -2.00
N GLY A 148 26.74 -12.39 -2.05
CA GLY A 148 26.19 -11.85 -3.29
C GLY A 148 25.17 -10.75 -3.01
N LEU A 149 24.37 -10.40 -4.02
CA LEU A 149 23.33 -9.37 -3.98
C LEU A 149 21.95 -10.02 -4.14
N VAL A 150 20.88 -9.32 -3.80
CA VAL A 150 19.51 -9.81 -4.04
C VAL A 150 18.62 -8.66 -4.54
N ALA A 151 17.85 -8.93 -5.59
CA ALA A 151 16.83 -8.00 -6.08
C ALA A 151 15.47 -8.37 -5.48
N VAL A 152 14.78 -7.41 -4.86
CA VAL A 152 13.50 -7.62 -4.17
C VAL A 152 12.59 -6.39 -4.30
N PRO A 153 11.27 -6.54 -4.11
CA PRO A 153 10.39 -5.40 -3.86
C PRO A 153 10.86 -4.57 -2.66
N GLN A 154 10.79 -3.25 -2.76
CA GLN A 154 11.27 -2.34 -1.70
C GLN A 154 10.60 -2.60 -0.32
N SER A 155 9.38 -3.12 -0.27
CA SER A 155 8.79 -3.52 1.03
C SER A 155 9.52 -4.68 1.70
N LEU A 156 10.02 -5.67 0.94
CA LEU A 156 10.78 -6.79 1.49
C LEU A 156 12.17 -6.34 1.97
N ALA A 157 12.83 -5.46 1.21
CA ALA A 157 14.08 -4.83 1.66
C ALA A 157 13.90 -4.07 2.98
N ARG A 158 12.76 -3.37 3.15
CA ARG A 158 12.41 -2.69 4.41
C ARG A 158 12.05 -3.64 5.54
N LEU A 159 11.32 -4.72 5.23
CA LEU A 159 10.92 -5.74 6.21
C LEU A 159 12.15 -6.41 6.85
N HIS A 160 13.16 -6.70 6.03
CA HIS A 160 14.40 -7.36 6.46
C HIS A 160 15.56 -6.36 6.61
N HIS A 161 15.26 -5.09 6.85
CA HIS A 161 16.27 -4.05 6.96
C HIS A 161 17.25 -4.35 8.10
N ARG A 162 18.54 -4.10 7.82
CA ARG A 162 19.64 -4.25 8.76
C ARG A 162 20.69 -3.17 8.54
N ARG A 163 21.50 -2.90 9.58
CA ARG A 163 22.34 -1.68 9.66
C ARG A 163 23.54 -1.66 8.70
N ASP A 164 24.02 -2.83 8.32
CA ASP A 164 25.14 -3.11 7.43
C ASP A 164 24.75 -3.15 5.94
N LEU A 165 23.45 -3.22 5.64
CA LEU A 165 22.93 -3.22 4.28
C LEU A 165 22.26 -1.90 3.90
N THR A 166 22.16 -1.66 2.61
CA THR A 166 21.33 -0.61 2.00
C THR A 166 20.62 -1.20 0.78
N TYR A 167 19.68 -0.45 0.20
CA TYR A 167 19.03 -0.84 -1.04
C TYR A 167 18.96 0.34 -2.02
N LEU A 168 19.08 0.05 -3.30
CA LEU A 168 19.10 1.02 -4.40
C LEU A 168 18.00 0.65 -5.41
N PRO A 169 17.24 1.59 -5.97
CA PRO A 169 16.31 1.33 -7.07
C PRO A 169 17.02 0.62 -8.22
N LEU A 170 16.41 -0.46 -8.71
CA LEU A 170 16.90 -1.24 -9.86
C LEU A 170 16.03 -0.92 -11.07
N LEU A 171 16.66 -0.55 -12.19
CA LEU A 171 16.00 -0.11 -13.42
C LEU A 171 15.86 -1.26 -14.42
N ASP A 172 14.90 -1.13 -15.34
CA ASP A 172 14.69 -2.07 -16.45
C ASP A 172 14.45 -3.54 -16.03
N VAL A 173 13.80 -3.71 -14.87
CA VAL A 173 13.47 -5.03 -14.28
C VAL A 173 11.96 -5.19 -14.04
N PRO A 174 11.47 -6.43 -13.89
CA PRO A 174 10.10 -6.69 -13.48
C PRO A 174 9.78 -5.99 -12.15
N ALA A 175 8.55 -5.48 -12.05
CA ALA A 175 8.03 -4.88 -10.83
C ALA A 175 7.02 -5.81 -10.16
N SER A 176 6.97 -5.82 -8.83
CA SER A 176 5.97 -6.59 -8.10
C SER A 176 4.69 -5.79 -7.89
N ARG A 177 3.54 -6.42 -8.13
CA ARG A 177 2.22 -5.78 -7.98
C ARG A 177 1.48 -6.40 -6.80
N VAL A 178 1.05 -5.56 -5.86
CA VAL A 178 0.21 -5.98 -4.73
C VAL A 178 -1.25 -5.84 -5.14
N ALA A 179 -2.05 -6.86 -4.85
CA ALA A 179 -3.47 -6.94 -5.15
C ALA A 179 -4.27 -7.35 -3.91
N LEU A 180 -5.55 -6.94 -3.87
CA LEU A 180 -6.56 -7.62 -3.07
C LEU A 180 -7.09 -8.79 -3.91
N SER A 181 -7.08 -10.00 -3.38
CA SER A 181 -7.58 -11.21 -4.03
C SER A 181 -8.59 -11.94 -3.15
N TRP A 182 -9.56 -12.63 -3.74
CA TRP A 182 -10.57 -13.44 -3.04
C TRP A 182 -11.15 -14.51 -3.97
N PRO A 183 -11.74 -15.61 -3.43
CA PRO A 183 -12.39 -16.62 -4.27
C PRO A 183 -13.62 -16.05 -4.97
N GLU A 184 -13.73 -16.27 -6.28
CA GLU A 184 -14.80 -15.69 -7.12
C GLU A 184 -16.18 -16.16 -6.65
N GLU A 185 -16.32 -17.45 -6.38
CA GLU A 185 -17.54 -18.08 -5.86
C GLU A 185 -17.92 -17.64 -4.44
N HIS A 186 -17.00 -16.98 -3.70
CA HIS A 186 -17.21 -16.52 -2.32
C HIS A 186 -17.17 -14.99 -2.18
N THR A 187 -17.73 -14.27 -3.17
CA THR A 187 -17.94 -12.83 -3.07
C THR A 187 -19.10 -12.51 -2.12
N THR A 188 -18.81 -12.40 -0.82
CA THR A 188 -19.79 -12.08 0.23
C THR A 188 -19.96 -10.58 0.45
N ASP A 189 -21.02 -10.17 1.16
CA ASP A 189 -21.23 -8.78 1.58
C ASP A 189 -20.02 -8.18 2.34
N LEU A 190 -19.30 -9.02 3.10
CA LEU A 190 -18.10 -8.61 3.83
C LEU A 190 -16.90 -8.40 2.90
N VAL A 191 -16.74 -9.25 1.90
CA VAL A 191 -15.74 -9.05 0.83
C VAL A 191 -16.04 -7.77 0.07
N ASP A 192 -17.30 -7.52 -0.31
CA ASP A 192 -17.72 -6.30 -0.99
C ASP A 192 -17.49 -5.04 -0.16
N ALA A 193 -17.75 -5.11 1.15
CA ALA A 193 -17.45 -4.05 2.09
C ALA A 193 -15.94 -3.77 2.13
N PHE A 194 -15.10 -4.80 2.20
CA PHE A 194 -13.64 -4.66 2.22
C PHE A 194 -13.11 -4.12 0.89
N ILE A 195 -13.61 -4.59 -0.25
CA ILE A 195 -13.33 -4.02 -1.58
C ILE A 195 -13.68 -2.52 -1.59
N GLY A 196 -14.80 -2.14 -0.96
CA GLY A 196 -15.18 -0.74 -0.81
C GLY A 196 -14.18 0.09 -0.02
N ILE A 197 -13.65 -0.46 1.06
CA ILE A 197 -12.61 0.17 1.87
C ILE A 197 -11.32 0.33 1.07
N VAL A 198 -10.89 -0.73 0.39
CA VAL A 198 -9.64 -0.73 -0.38
C VAL A 198 -9.69 0.26 -1.56
N ARG A 199 -10.85 0.37 -2.22
CA ARG A 199 -11.10 1.38 -3.27
C ARG A 199 -11.36 2.80 -2.74
N GLY A 200 -11.31 3.01 -1.42
CA GLY A 200 -11.51 4.32 -0.81
C GLY A 200 -12.95 4.85 -0.91
N ARG A 201 -13.96 4.00 -1.19
CA ARG A 201 -15.37 4.41 -1.16
C ARG A 201 -15.70 4.92 0.24
N THR A 202 -16.22 6.15 0.36
CA THR A 202 -16.62 6.71 1.65
C THR A 202 -17.96 6.13 2.11
N VAL A 203 -18.23 6.18 3.42
CA VAL A 203 -19.45 5.63 4.06
C VAL A 203 -20.76 6.22 3.51
N ASN A 204 -20.68 7.36 2.80
CA ASN A 204 -21.81 8.01 2.14
C ASN A 204 -22.10 7.54 0.71
N SER A 205 -21.44 6.48 0.22
CA SER A 205 -21.79 5.90 -1.09
C SER A 205 -23.10 5.12 -0.98
N THR A 206 -24.16 5.67 -1.56
CA THR A 206 -25.57 5.26 -1.45
C THR A 206 -25.92 3.87 -2.00
N ARG A 207 -24.94 3.03 -2.36
CA ARG A 207 -25.15 1.72 -2.99
C ARG A 207 -24.92 0.50 -2.09
N GLY A 208 -24.54 0.68 -0.82
CA GLY A 208 -24.19 -0.43 0.10
C GLY A 208 -24.94 -0.43 1.44
N ARG A 209 -26.07 0.28 1.55
CA ARG A 209 -26.86 0.22 2.79
C ARG A 209 -27.69 -1.06 2.78
N LEU A 210 -27.31 -2.05 3.59
CA LEU A 210 -28.24 -3.07 4.07
C LEU A 210 -29.42 -2.34 4.75
N PRO A 211 -30.68 -2.59 4.35
CA PRO A 211 -31.83 -1.96 4.97
C PRO A 211 -31.86 -2.29 6.47
N PRO A 212 -32.06 -1.31 7.37
CA PRO A 212 -32.35 -1.64 8.75
C PRO A 212 -33.67 -2.43 8.82
N PRO A 213 -33.79 -3.42 9.72
CA PRO A 213 -35.01 -4.19 9.86
C PRO A 213 -36.20 -3.25 10.17
N ALA A 214 -37.27 -3.43 9.40
CA ALA A 214 -38.44 -2.57 9.44
C ALA A 214 -39.12 -2.66 10.83
N GLN A 215 -39.06 -1.57 11.59
CA GLN A 215 -39.92 -1.41 12.76
C GLN A 215 -41.35 -1.04 12.29
N PRO A 216 -42.40 -1.62 12.89
CA PRO A 216 -43.77 -1.45 12.45
C PRO A 216 -44.26 0.00 12.62
N LYS A 217 -44.84 0.53 11.54
CA LYS A 217 -45.35 1.90 11.39
C LYS A 217 -46.53 2.18 12.34
N GLY A 218 -46.33 3.06 13.31
CA GLY A 218 -47.40 3.75 14.03
C GLY A 218 -48.02 4.85 13.16
N LYS A 219 -49.35 4.81 12.99
CA LYS A 219 -50.14 5.75 12.19
C LYS A 219 -50.29 7.11 12.89
N ALA A 220 -50.04 8.21 12.19
CA ALA A 220 -50.61 9.51 12.50
C ALA A 220 -51.07 10.21 11.22
N LYS A 221 -52.32 10.69 11.26
CA LYS A 221 -53.14 11.22 10.15
C LYS A 221 -52.72 12.62 9.70
N ALA A 222 -53.07 12.92 8.45
CA ALA A 222 -52.95 14.18 7.73
C ALA A 222 -53.86 15.32 8.28
N ALA A 223 -53.45 16.57 8.01
CA ALA A 223 -54.36 17.69 7.75
C ALA A 223 -53.65 18.79 6.93
N ASP A 224 -54.24 19.10 5.78
CA ASP A 224 -53.99 20.22 4.89
C ASP A 224 -54.29 21.59 5.52
N ALA A 225 -53.59 22.65 5.07
CA ALA A 225 -54.22 23.86 4.52
C ALA A 225 -53.19 24.98 4.20
N LYS A 226 -53.27 25.51 2.98
CA LYS A 226 -52.75 26.83 2.56
C LYS A 226 -53.93 27.83 2.61
N PRO A 227 -53.71 29.15 2.76
CA PRO A 227 -53.69 29.98 1.55
C PRO A 227 -52.77 31.24 1.62
N ALA A 228 -52.49 31.83 0.44
CA ALA A 228 -51.98 33.20 0.22
C ALA A 228 -53.19 34.11 -0.18
N PRO A 229 -53.14 35.47 -0.42
CA PRO A 229 -52.07 36.22 -1.13
C PRO A 229 -51.91 37.75 -0.84
N ARG A 230 -51.05 38.41 -1.67
CA ARG A 230 -50.97 39.86 -2.10
C ARG A 230 -49.74 40.65 -1.62
N LYS A 231 -48.80 41.02 -2.53
CA LYS A 231 -48.61 42.30 -3.30
C LYS A 231 -48.15 43.47 -2.39
N ALA A 232 -47.19 44.36 -2.72
CA ALA A 232 -46.38 44.65 -3.91
C ALA A 232 -45.15 45.53 -3.55
N ALA A 233 -44.14 45.50 -4.44
CA ALA A 233 -43.23 46.56 -4.92
C ALA A 233 -42.83 47.76 -4.03
N ALA A 234 -41.51 48.02 -3.91
CA ALA A 234 -40.76 48.99 -4.74
C ALA A 234 -39.43 49.49 -4.10
N LYS A 235 -38.36 49.37 -4.89
CA LYS A 235 -37.23 50.31 -5.12
C LYS A 235 -36.66 51.16 -3.95
N SER A 236 -35.36 51.02 -3.72
CA SER A 236 -34.36 52.08 -4.04
C SER A 236 -32.93 51.63 -3.71
N ALA A 237 -32.06 51.70 -4.73
CA ALA A 237 -30.65 52.08 -4.58
C ALA A 237 -30.58 53.57 -5.01
N PRO A 238 -29.54 54.37 -4.67
CA PRO A 238 -28.23 54.16 -5.30
C PRO A 238 -27.00 54.58 -4.49
N GLY A 239 -25.83 54.10 -4.96
CA GLY A 239 -24.68 54.99 -5.20
C GLY A 239 -23.56 55.03 -4.16
N GLY A 240 -22.36 54.67 -4.61
CA GLY A 240 -21.12 54.98 -3.90
C GLY A 240 -19.89 54.25 -4.47
N LYS A 241 -19.37 54.73 -5.60
CA LYS A 241 -18.08 54.34 -6.18
C LYS A 241 -16.92 55.04 -5.46
N ASN A 242 -15.78 54.36 -5.32
CA ASN A 242 -14.39 54.84 -5.51
C ASN A 242 -13.48 53.60 -5.38
N ALA A 243 -12.82 53.07 -6.40
CA ALA A 243 -11.79 53.59 -7.30
C ALA A 243 -10.40 53.80 -6.64
N ARG A 244 -9.49 52.89 -7.02
CA ARG A 244 -8.08 53.07 -7.45
C ARG A 244 -6.93 53.20 -6.43
N GLY A 245 -6.00 52.26 -6.60
CA GLY A 245 -4.54 52.47 -6.62
C GLY A 245 -3.84 52.29 -5.26
N THR A 246 -2.65 51.71 -5.12
CA THR A 246 -1.52 51.62 -6.05
C THR A 246 -0.55 50.51 -5.64
N ALA A 247 0.29 50.12 -6.61
CA ALA A 247 1.37 49.15 -6.53
C ALA A 247 2.51 49.50 -5.54
N GLY A 248 3.28 48.47 -5.17
CA GLY A 248 4.60 48.61 -4.53
C GLY A 248 5.34 47.27 -4.44
N ARG A 249 6.18 46.97 -5.44
CA ARG A 249 7.17 45.88 -5.46
C ARG A 249 8.55 46.46 -4.98
N PRO A 250 9.65 45.71 -5.03
CA PRO A 250 10.38 45.11 -3.89
C PRO A 250 11.66 45.88 -3.46
N LYS A 251 12.25 45.51 -2.32
CA LYS A 251 13.67 45.71 -1.97
C LYS A 251 14.21 44.35 -1.52
N GLY A 252 15.35 43.79 -1.93
CA GLY A 252 16.55 44.37 -2.53
C GLY A 252 17.63 44.57 -1.46
N GLY A 253 18.68 43.72 -1.43
CA GLY A 253 19.97 44.11 -0.84
C GLY A 253 20.79 43.05 -0.10
N LYS A 254 21.81 42.53 -0.81
CA LYS A 254 23.04 41.83 -0.38
C LYS A 254 23.69 42.31 0.94
N GLY A 255 24.45 41.40 1.56
CA GLY A 255 25.54 41.76 2.47
C GLY A 255 26.37 40.60 3.01
N THR A 256 27.27 40.03 2.20
CA THR A 256 28.44 39.27 2.68
C THR A 256 29.59 40.25 2.92
N PRO A 257 30.40 40.07 3.96
CA PRO A 257 31.79 40.51 3.89
C PRO A 257 32.78 39.43 4.34
N GLY A 258 33.92 39.35 3.64
CA GLY A 258 35.17 38.98 4.30
C GLY A 258 36.01 37.87 3.66
N ALA A 259 36.57 38.12 2.48
CA ALA A 259 37.84 37.50 2.08
C ALA A 259 38.98 38.50 2.37
N LYS A 260 39.93 38.12 3.25
CA LYS A 260 41.29 38.66 3.32
C LYS A 260 42.22 37.56 3.85
N GLY A 261 43.30 37.27 3.12
CA GLY A 261 44.40 36.48 3.67
C GLY A 261 45.18 35.68 2.64
N ALA A 262 45.77 36.33 1.64
CA ALA A 262 46.84 35.75 0.85
C ALA A 262 48.09 35.49 1.71
N LYS A 263 48.70 34.31 1.62
CA LYS A 263 50.16 34.16 1.66
C LYS A 263 50.62 32.86 0.98
N ARG A 264 51.27 33.08 -0.16
CA ARG A 264 52.22 32.24 -0.90
C ARG A 264 53.16 31.44 0.00
N GLY A 265 53.42 30.19 -0.38
CA GLY A 265 54.60 29.42 0.03
C GLY A 265 54.69 28.08 -0.71
N LYS A 266 55.41 28.02 -1.83
CA LYS A 266 55.89 26.79 -2.49
C LYS A 266 57.42 26.71 -2.35
N PRO A 267 58.08 25.57 -2.63
CA PRO A 267 58.81 24.77 -1.65
C PRO A 267 60.34 24.95 -1.74
N ARG A 268 61.07 24.52 -0.70
CA ARG A 268 62.52 24.29 -0.81
C ARG A 268 62.85 22.83 -0.57
N ARG A 269 63.44 22.25 -1.61
CA ARG A 269 64.13 20.96 -1.67
C ARG A 269 65.60 21.18 -1.25
N ARG A 270 66.13 20.31 -0.40
CA ARG A 270 67.55 19.94 -0.13
C ARG A 270 67.47 19.04 1.12
N SER A 271 68.04 17.85 1.18
CA SER A 271 69.16 17.23 0.47
C SER A 271 68.89 15.74 0.27
#